data_AF-A0A523M7D5-F1
#
_entry.id   AF-A0A523M7D5-F1
#
_cell.length_a   1.000
_cell.length_b   1.000
_cell.length_c   1.000
_cell.angle_alpha   90.00
_cell.angle_beta   90.00
_cell.angle_gamma   90.00
#
_symmetry.space_group_name_H-M   'P 1'
#
loop_
_entity.id
_entity.type
_entity.pdbx_description
1 polymer ?
#
loop_
_entity_poly.entity_id
_entity_poly.type
_entity_poly.pdbx_seq_one_letter_code
_entity_poly.pdbx_strand_id
1 'polypeptide(L)'
;MEMDTLLSAILTLSAAGYLLLGIHLITSKREMGSVPVGVLSVVVSVWVMGGAVELMSTTFMEFSIGRACHFVGTALAPVVTYVAFREFTGVDTPVRMIVMLLIIPVISVTIAATNSFHELMWYLPATNDHGQFLTRPNEWGKWFLFVHAPYSYLVFGAAVLKLIAHSSAVAPAHRRGL
;
A
#
# COMPACT_ATOMS: atom_id res chain seq x y z
N MET A 1 22.92 18.37 6.14
CA MET A 1 21.63 17.81 5.69
C MET A 1 21.08 17.04 6.87
N GLU A 2 19.95 17.48 7.42
CA GLU A 2 19.27 16.73 8.49
C GLU A 2 18.83 15.37 7.95
N MET A 3 18.87 14.33 8.80
CA MET A 3 18.57 12.94 8.40
C MET A 3 17.19 12.84 7.73
N ASP A 4 16.19 13.54 8.25
CA ASP A 4 14.83 13.52 7.73
C ASP A 4 14.74 14.13 6.32
N THR A 5 15.52 15.16 6.03
CA THR A 5 15.60 15.76 4.68
C THR A 5 16.18 14.77 3.68
N LEU A 6 17.24 14.04 4.07
CA LEU A 6 17.83 12.99 3.23
C LEU A 6 16.83 11.85 2.98
N LEU A 7 16.15 11.39 4.02
CA LEU A 7 15.15 10.32 3.91
C LEU A 7 13.99 10.75 3.01
N SER A 8 13.43 11.94 3.21
CA SER A 8 12.35 12.46 2.38
C SER A 8 12.77 12.61 0.91
N ALA A 9 14.00 13.04 0.63
CA ALA A 9 14.53 13.09 -0.73
C ALA A 9 14.63 11.70 -1.38
N ILE A 10 15.12 10.70 -0.64
CA ILE A 10 15.20 9.30 -1.12
C ILE A 10 13.81 8.73 -1.37
N LEU A 11 12.86 8.96 -0.46
CA LEU A 11 11.47 8.51 -0.63
C LEU A 11 10.82 9.17 -1.84
N THR A 12 11.00 10.48 -2.03
CA THR A 12 10.48 11.21 -3.20
C THR A 12 11.05 10.65 -4.50
N LEU A 13 12.35 10.38 -4.57
CA LEU A 13 12.99 9.76 -5.73
C LEU A 13 12.45 8.34 -5.98
N SER A 14 12.28 7.55 -4.92
CA SER A 14 11.75 6.19 -4.99
C SER A 14 10.31 6.19 -5.48
N ALA A 15 9.47 7.10 -4.97
CA ALA A 15 8.09 7.27 -5.40
C ALA A 15 8.01 7.62 -6.90
N ALA A 16 8.88 8.52 -7.39
CA ALA A 16 8.98 8.83 -8.82
C ALA A 16 9.38 7.57 -9.64
N GLY A 17 10.35 6.80 -9.17
CA GLY A 17 10.76 5.54 -9.80
C GLY A 17 9.62 4.52 -9.90
N TYR A 18 8.88 4.31 -8.81
CA TYR A 18 7.71 3.43 -8.78
C TYR A 18 6.58 3.93 -9.70
N LEU A 19 6.38 5.25 -9.79
CA LEU A 19 5.37 5.82 -10.69
C LEU A 19 5.74 5.57 -12.16
N LEU A 20 6.99 5.85 -12.54
CA LEU A 20 7.48 5.64 -13.90
C LEU A 20 7.43 4.16 -14.29
N LEU A 21 7.86 3.27 -13.39
CA LEU A 21 7.74 1.82 -13.57
C LEU A 21 6.29 1.39 -13.73
N GLY A 22 5.40 1.90 -12.87
CA GLY A 22 3.97 1.60 -12.90
C GLY A 22 3.32 2.01 -14.21
N ILE A 23 3.54 3.25 -14.65
CA ILE A 23 3.05 3.76 -15.94
C ILE A 23 3.59 2.90 -17.07
N HIS A 24 4.90 2.66 -17.10
CA HIS A 24 5.52 1.85 -18.15
C HIS A 24 4.87 0.47 -18.26
N LEU A 25 4.72 -0.25 -17.14
CA LEU A 25 4.11 -1.59 -17.12
C LEU A 25 2.63 -1.61 -17.54
N ILE A 26 1.88 -0.56 -17.24
CA ILE A 26 0.46 -0.43 -17.63
C ILE A 26 0.34 -0.11 -19.14
N THR A 27 1.24 0.71 -19.68
CA THR A 27 1.18 1.17 -21.08
C THR A 27 1.90 0.27 -22.08
N SER A 28 2.85 -0.55 -21.61
CA SER A 28 3.60 -1.48 -22.44
C SER A 28 2.73 -2.63 -22.92
N LYS A 29 3.26 -3.43 -23.86
CA LYS A 29 2.58 -4.63 -24.36
C LYS A 29 2.17 -5.52 -23.18
N ARG A 30 0.92 -5.97 -23.20
CA ARG A 30 0.36 -6.78 -22.12
C ARG A 30 1.04 -8.14 -22.08
N GLU A 31 1.72 -8.38 -20.98
CA GLU A 31 2.26 -9.67 -20.59
C GLU A 31 1.61 -10.09 -19.27
N MET A 32 1.66 -11.38 -18.94
CA MET A 32 1.02 -11.90 -17.73
C MET A 32 1.55 -11.18 -16.49
N GLY A 33 0.66 -10.52 -15.75
CA GLY A 33 0.96 -9.77 -14.55
C GLY A 33 1.51 -8.36 -14.77
N SER A 34 1.70 -7.89 -16.01
CA SER A 34 2.24 -6.55 -16.26
C SER A 34 1.34 -5.45 -15.69
N VAL A 35 0.02 -5.57 -15.88
CA VAL A 35 -0.96 -4.57 -15.42
C VAL A 35 -1.09 -4.55 -13.89
N PRO A 36 -1.34 -5.67 -13.18
CA PRO A 36 -1.43 -5.64 -11.71
C PRO A 36 -0.15 -5.19 -11.02
N VAL A 37 1.03 -5.58 -11.53
CA VAL A 37 2.32 -5.13 -10.99
C VAL A 37 2.51 -3.64 -11.26
N GLY A 38 2.10 -3.17 -12.44
CA GLY A 38 2.09 -1.74 -12.75
C GLY A 38 1.20 -0.94 -11.80
N VAL A 39 -0.03 -1.42 -11.54
CA VAL A 39 -0.95 -0.82 -10.57
C VAL A 39 -0.38 -0.86 -9.15
N LEU A 40 0.25 -1.98 -8.75
CA LEU A 40 0.90 -2.09 -7.44
C LEU A 40 2.02 -1.06 -7.31
N SER A 41 2.80 -0.86 -8.36
CA SER A 41 3.88 0.13 -8.39
C SER A 41 3.33 1.55 -8.24
N VAL A 42 2.21 1.88 -8.90
CA VAL A 42 1.51 3.17 -8.69
C VAL A 42 1.03 3.32 -7.24
N VAL A 43 0.44 2.27 -6.65
CA VAL A 43 -0.01 2.30 -5.25
C VAL A 43 1.17 2.51 -4.29
N VAL A 44 2.29 1.84 -4.52
CA VAL A 44 3.53 2.00 -3.74
C VAL A 44 4.12 3.40 -3.93
N SER A 45 4.02 3.99 -5.12
CA SER A 45 4.43 5.38 -5.34
C SER A 45 3.65 6.35 -4.44
N VAL A 46 2.32 6.23 -4.41
CA VAL A 46 1.46 7.05 -3.54
C VAL A 46 1.78 6.82 -2.06
N TRP A 47 2.00 5.57 -1.67
CA TRP A 47 2.44 5.20 -0.31
C TRP A 47 3.70 5.98 0.08
N VAL A 48 4.77 5.80 -0.70
CA VAL A 48 6.11 6.33 -0.41
C VAL A 48 6.10 7.86 -0.44
N MET A 49 5.38 8.47 -1.39
CA MET A 49 5.21 9.92 -1.46
C MET A 49 4.50 10.46 -0.21
N GLY A 50 3.44 9.79 0.27
CA GLY A 50 2.75 10.18 1.50
C GLY A 50 3.69 10.20 2.71
N GLY A 51 4.55 9.18 2.85
CA GLY A 51 5.57 9.13 3.89
C GLY A 51 6.62 10.24 3.78
N ALA A 52 7.01 10.64 2.56
CA ALA A 52 7.93 11.75 2.33
C ALA A 52 7.35 13.09 2.80
N VAL A 53 6.06 13.33 2.52
CA VAL A 53 5.32 14.52 2.98
C VAL A 53 5.18 14.50 4.50
N GLU A 54 4.82 13.36 5.08
CA GLU A 54 4.66 13.17 6.52
C GLU A 54 5.95 13.55 7.29
N LEU A 55 7.12 13.16 6.78
CA LEU A 55 8.42 13.46 7.39
C LEU A 55 8.80 14.95 7.35
N MET A 56 8.37 15.68 6.32
CA MET A 56 8.71 17.09 6.14
C MET A 56 7.61 18.05 6.60
N SER A 57 6.55 17.52 7.22
CA SER A 57 5.40 18.30 7.62
C SER A 57 5.72 19.22 8.79
N THR A 58 5.44 20.51 8.62
CA THR A 58 5.60 21.53 9.68
C THR A 58 4.26 21.87 10.31
N THR A 59 3.16 21.52 9.65
CA THR A 59 1.80 21.73 10.13
C THR A 59 1.05 20.41 10.25
N PHE A 60 0.04 20.39 11.14
CA PHE A 60 -0.82 19.22 11.30
C PHE A 60 -1.60 18.88 10.02
N MET A 61 -1.94 19.88 9.21
CA MET A 61 -2.65 19.69 7.95
C MET A 61 -1.77 18.94 6.93
N GLU A 62 -0.52 19.39 6.75
CA GLU A 62 0.46 18.71 5.88
C GLU A 62 0.68 17.26 6.33
N PHE A 63 0.85 17.06 7.64
CA PHE A 63 1.05 15.75 8.22
C PHE A 63 -0.15 14.82 7.99
N SER A 64 -1.36 15.35 8.17
CA SER A 64 -2.60 14.59 7.96
C SER A 64 -2.80 14.20 6.49
N ILE A 65 -2.45 15.10 5.55
CA ILE A 65 -2.47 14.80 4.11
C ILE A 65 -1.43 13.72 3.78
N GLY A 66 -0.19 13.90 4.22
CA GLY A 66 0.89 12.93 4.00
C GLY A 66 0.53 11.55 4.53
N ARG A 67 0.03 11.48 5.75
CA ARG A 67 -0.41 10.24 6.39
C ARG A 67 -1.61 9.61 5.70
N ALA A 68 -2.59 10.39 5.22
CA ALA A 68 -3.71 9.86 4.45
C ALA A 68 -3.23 9.23 3.13
N CYS A 69 -2.34 9.91 2.39
CA CYS A 69 -1.72 9.39 1.17
C CYS A 69 -0.91 8.12 1.43
N HIS A 70 -0.10 8.12 2.50
CA HIS A 70 0.64 6.95 2.97
C HIS A 70 -0.33 5.77 3.18
N PHE A 71 -1.45 6.02 3.87
CA PHE A 71 -2.43 5.01 4.22
C PHE A 71 -3.21 4.46 3.01
N VAL A 72 -3.41 5.23 1.94
CA VAL A 72 -3.95 4.72 0.66
C VAL A 72 -3.11 3.54 0.17
N GLY A 73 -1.78 3.69 0.22
CA GLY A 73 -0.82 2.64 -0.08
C GLY A 73 -1.00 1.41 0.79
N THR A 74 -0.98 1.61 2.12
CA THR A 74 -1.16 0.57 3.12
C THR A 74 -2.45 -0.23 2.92
N ALA A 75 -3.55 0.45 2.58
CA ALA A 75 -4.85 -0.18 2.46
C ALA A 75 -5.06 -0.91 1.14
N LEU A 76 -4.56 -0.37 0.02
CA LEU A 76 -4.76 -0.96 -1.30
C LEU A 76 -3.75 -2.06 -1.64
N ALA A 77 -2.53 -2.02 -1.09
CA ALA A 77 -1.47 -2.96 -1.41
C ALA A 77 -1.89 -4.44 -1.28
N PRO A 78 -2.55 -4.90 -0.18
CA PRO A 78 -2.98 -6.29 -0.05
C PRO A 78 -3.88 -6.77 -1.20
N VAL A 79 -4.83 -5.93 -1.63
CA VAL A 79 -5.79 -6.27 -2.69
C VAL A 79 -5.11 -6.35 -4.04
N VAL A 80 -4.25 -5.37 -4.37
CA VAL A 80 -3.53 -5.37 -5.64
C VAL A 80 -2.54 -6.52 -5.71
N THR A 81 -1.82 -6.82 -4.62
CA THR A 81 -0.95 -8.00 -4.53
C THR A 81 -1.74 -9.30 -4.72
N TYR A 82 -2.92 -9.41 -4.12
CA TYR A 82 -3.78 -10.57 -4.32
C TYR A 82 -4.18 -10.78 -5.79
N VAL A 83 -4.55 -9.71 -6.49
CA VAL A 83 -4.88 -9.77 -7.93
C VAL A 83 -3.64 -10.15 -8.74
N ALA A 84 -2.49 -9.51 -8.48
CA ALA A 84 -1.24 -9.77 -9.18
C ALA A 84 -0.80 -11.23 -9.05
N PHE A 85 -0.83 -11.77 -7.83
CA PHE A 85 -0.39 -13.15 -7.59
C PHE A 85 -1.33 -14.17 -8.20
N ARG A 86 -2.63 -13.89 -8.26
CA ARG A 86 -3.56 -14.76 -8.97
C ARG A 86 -3.31 -14.79 -10.46
N GLU A 87 -3.01 -13.64 -11.07
CA GLU A 87 -2.64 -13.58 -12.48
C GLU A 87 -1.35 -14.36 -12.77
N PHE A 88 -0.34 -14.30 -11.89
CA PHE A 88 0.87 -15.12 -11.99
C PHE A 88 0.61 -16.63 -11.90
N THR A 89 -0.49 -17.04 -11.28
CA THR A 89 -0.91 -18.45 -11.25
C THR A 89 -1.85 -18.83 -12.40
N GLY A 90 -2.04 -17.94 -13.39
CA GLY A 90 -2.92 -18.15 -14.54
C GLY A 90 -4.41 -18.08 -14.21
N VAL A 91 -4.79 -17.48 -13.08
CA VAL A 91 -6.19 -17.41 -12.64
C VAL A 91 -6.66 -15.97 -12.58
N ASP A 92 -7.66 -15.63 -13.40
CA ASP A 92 -8.26 -14.31 -13.37
C ASP A 92 -9.06 -14.05 -12.07
N THR A 93 -9.02 -12.79 -11.62
CA THR A 93 -9.85 -12.33 -10.51
C THR A 93 -11.10 -11.65 -11.05
N PRO A 94 -12.31 -12.21 -10.82
CA PRO A 94 -13.53 -11.60 -11.34
C PRO A 94 -13.76 -10.23 -10.71
N VAL A 95 -14.28 -9.28 -11.49
CA VAL A 95 -14.52 -7.90 -11.05
C VAL A 95 -15.34 -7.83 -9.76
N ARG A 96 -16.35 -8.70 -9.60
CA ARG A 96 -17.14 -8.80 -8.37
C ARG A 96 -16.28 -9.06 -7.13
N MET A 97 -15.26 -9.91 -7.25
CA MET A 97 -14.33 -10.19 -6.15
C MET A 97 -13.44 -8.99 -5.86
N ILE A 98 -12.95 -8.30 -6.90
CA ILE A 98 -12.16 -7.07 -6.72
C ILE A 98 -12.98 -6.01 -5.98
N VAL A 99 -14.21 -5.77 -6.41
CA VAL A 99 -15.13 -4.81 -5.75
C VAL A 99 -15.36 -5.18 -4.29
N MET A 100 -15.62 -6.45 -3.98
CA MET A 100 -15.78 -6.92 -2.60
C MET A 100 -14.52 -6.69 -1.76
N LEU A 101 -13.34 -6.96 -2.31
CA LEU A 101 -12.06 -6.74 -1.64
C LEU A 101 -11.73 -5.24 -1.48
N LEU A 102 -12.31 -4.35 -2.26
CA LEU A 102 -12.07 -2.91 -2.13
C LEU A 102 -12.95 -2.25 -1.06
N ILE A 103 -14.00 -2.91 -0.56
CA ILE A 103 -14.92 -2.33 0.43
C ILE A 103 -14.16 -1.88 1.70
N ILE A 104 -13.42 -2.80 2.34
CA ILE A 104 -12.71 -2.48 3.58
C ILE A 104 -11.59 -1.44 3.36
N PRO A 105 -10.73 -1.55 2.33
CA PRO A 105 -9.73 -0.53 2.02
C PRO A 105 -10.32 0.86 1.78
N VAL A 106 -11.39 0.98 0.98
CA VAL A 106 -12.01 2.28 0.69
C VAL A 106 -12.56 2.90 1.98
N ILE A 107 -13.30 2.14 2.78
CA ILE A 107 -13.79 2.63 4.08
C ILE A 107 -12.62 3.02 4.98
N SER A 108 -11.57 2.21 5.04
CA SER A 108 -10.41 2.49 5.89
C SER A 108 -9.66 3.76 5.46
N VAL A 109 -9.54 4.03 4.17
CA VAL A 109 -8.97 5.27 3.63
C VAL A 109 -9.85 6.48 4.00
N THR A 110 -11.17 6.36 3.89
CA THR A 110 -12.08 7.43 4.30
C THR A 110 -11.94 7.73 5.79
N ILE A 111 -11.96 6.69 6.64
CA ILE A 111 -11.80 6.83 8.09
C ILE A 111 -10.41 7.40 8.43
N ALA A 112 -9.35 7.00 7.72
CA ALA A 112 -8.01 7.57 7.86
C ALA A 112 -7.95 9.06 7.52
N ALA A 113 -8.59 9.47 6.42
CA ALA A 113 -8.63 10.87 6.00
C ALA A 113 -9.42 11.76 6.98
N THR A 114 -10.45 11.20 7.64
CA THR A 114 -11.26 11.90 8.64
C THR A 114 -10.83 11.62 10.09
N ASN A 115 -9.65 11.03 10.28
CA ASN A 115 -9.27 10.48 11.57
C ASN A 115 -9.16 11.53 12.69
N SER A 116 -8.90 12.80 12.36
CA SER A 116 -8.88 13.91 13.32
C SER A 116 -10.19 14.13 14.08
N PHE A 117 -11.32 13.62 13.57
CA PHE A 117 -12.63 13.79 14.21
C PHE A 117 -13.01 12.67 15.17
N HIS A 118 -12.41 11.48 15.05
CA HIS A 118 -12.91 10.28 15.72
C HIS A 118 -11.83 9.26 16.14
N GLU A 119 -10.59 9.41 15.69
CA GLU A 119 -9.42 8.61 16.12
C GLU A 119 -9.61 7.09 15.99
N LEU A 120 -10.35 6.66 14.97
CA LEU A 120 -10.71 5.25 14.77
C LEU A 120 -9.56 4.45 14.16
N MET A 121 -8.64 5.13 13.46
CA MET A 121 -7.43 4.53 12.91
C MET A 121 -6.25 4.63 13.86
N TRP A 122 -6.07 5.80 14.47
CA TRP A 122 -4.97 6.12 15.38
C TRP A 122 -5.30 7.37 16.19
N TYR A 123 -4.58 7.62 17.27
CA TYR A 123 -4.74 8.82 18.10
C TYR A 123 -3.77 9.94 17.65
N LEU A 124 -4.20 11.21 17.66
CA LEU A 124 -3.49 12.39 17.10
C LEU A 124 -3.29 13.53 18.13
N PRO A 125 -2.22 14.35 18.00
CA PRO A 125 -0.83 13.99 17.75
C PRO A 125 -0.07 13.82 19.07
N ALA A 126 0.68 12.73 19.19
CA ALA A 126 1.83 12.68 20.08
C ALA A 126 2.97 13.42 19.38
N THR A 127 3.02 14.75 19.46
CA THR A 127 4.26 15.45 19.15
C THR A 127 5.31 15.03 20.16
N ASN A 128 6.58 14.89 19.76
CA ASN A 128 7.64 14.73 20.75
C ASN A 128 7.85 16.06 21.51
N ASP A 129 8.74 16.05 22.51
CA ASP A 129 9.07 17.24 23.30
C ASP A 129 9.62 18.42 22.47
N HIS A 130 9.99 18.16 21.20
CA HIS A 130 10.49 19.14 20.24
C HIS A 130 9.41 19.63 19.27
N GLY A 131 8.14 19.24 19.47
CA GLY A 131 7.02 19.64 18.61
C GLY A 131 6.97 18.91 17.26
N GLN A 132 7.80 17.89 17.05
CA GLN A 132 7.82 17.12 15.80
C GLN A 132 6.70 16.08 15.80
N PHE A 133 6.02 15.93 14.68
CA PHE A 133 4.97 14.92 14.53
C PHE A 133 5.59 13.51 14.48
N LEU A 134 5.12 12.61 15.35
CA LEU A 134 5.56 11.21 15.33
C LEU A 134 4.89 10.45 14.17
N THR A 135 5.71 9.95 13.25
CA THR A 135 5.28 9.13 12.10
C THR A 135 4.69 7.78 12.50
N ARG A 136 4.97 7.32 13.72
CA ARG A 136 4.31 6.16 14.35
C ARG A 136 3.35 6.64 15.42
N PRO A 137 2.07 6.21 15.42
CA PRO A 137 1.16 6.53 16.50
C PRO A 137 1.57 5.79 17.79
N ASN A 138 1.33 6.42 18.94
CA ASN A 138 1.51 5.78 20.25
C ASN A 138 0.55 4.59 20.42
N GLU A 139 -0.68 4.76 19.95
CA GLU A 139 -1.75 3.78 20.05
C GLU A 139 -2.56 3.72 18.75
N TRP A 140 -2.99 2.51 18.39
CA TRP A 140 -3.84 2.29 17.22
C TRP A 140 -5.32 2.33 17.62
N GLY A 141 -6.13 2.91 16.74
CA GLY A 141 -7.57 2.99 16.93
C GLY A 141 -8.27 1.65 16.69
N LYS A 142 -9.51 1.55 17.18
CA LYS A 142 -10.29 0.30 17.15
C LYS A 142 -10.57 -0.22 15.74
N TRP A 143 -10.85 0.66 14.77
CA TRP A 143 -11.07 0.23 13.38
C TRP A 143 -9.81 -0.39 12.80
N PHE A 144 -8.65 0.23 13.03
CA PHE A 144 -7.39 -0.32 12.56
C PHE A 144 -7.13 -1.71 13.16
N LEU A 145 -7.23 -1.85 14.48
CA LEU A 145 -6.91 -3.09 15.19
C LEU A 145 -7.84 -4.25 14.86
N PHE A 146 -9.15 -4.01 14.78
CA PHE A 146 -10.15 -5.08 14.71
C PHE A 146 -10.73 -5.28 13.32
N VAL A 147 -10.59 -4.32 12.40
CA VAL A 147 -11.16 -4.42 11.04
C VAL A 147 -10.05 -4.38 10.00
N HIS A 148 -9.32 -3.27 9.92
CA HIS A 148 -8.37 -3.06 8.82
C HIS A 148 -7.19 -4.04 8.87
N ALA A 149 -6.49 -4.12 10.00
CA ALA A 149 -5.28 -4.94 10.11
C ALA A 149 -5.59 -6.44 9.90
N PRO A 150 -6.59 -7.05 10.58
CA PRO A 150 -6.94 -8.45 10.34
C PRO A 150 -7.31 -8.70 8.87
N TYR A 151 -8.13 -7.82 8.28
CA TYR A 151 -8.50 -7.91 6.86
C TYR A 151 -7.26 -7.89 5.95
N SER A 152 -6.41 -6.88 6.10
CA SER A 152 -5.21 -6.70 5.26
C SER A 152 -4.25 -7.88 5.38
N TYR A 153 -4.00 -8.39 6.59
CA TYR A 153 -3.16 -9.56 6.80
C TYR A 153 -3.77 -10.84 6.21
N LEU A 154 -5.08 -11.03 6.31
CA LEU A 154 -5.76 -12.20 5.73
C LEU A 154 -5.71 -12.18 4.20
N VAL A 155 -5.97 -11.03 3.56
CA VAL A 155 -5.91 -10.90 2.10
C VAL A 155 -4.48 -11.10 1.59
N PHE A 156 -3.51 -10.46 2.24
CA PHE A 156 -2.11 -10.60 1.88
C PHE A 156 -1.60 -12.03 2.11
N GLY A 157 -1.94 -12.63 3.25
CA GLY A 157 -1.61 -14.02 3.56
C GLY A 157 -2.21 -14.99 2.54
N ALA A 158 -3.47 -14.79 2.14
CA ALA A 158 -4.11 -15.58 1.10
C ALA A 158 -3.43 -15.41 -0.27
N ALA A 159 -2.95 -14.20 -0.61
CA ALA A 159 -2.19 -13.97 -1.83
C ALA A 159 -0.90 -14.80 -1.82
N VAL A 160 -0.11 -14.70 -0.75
CA VAL A 160 1.17 -15.42 -0.60
C VAL A 160 0.97 -16.93 -0.62
N LEU A 161 -0.01 -17.45 0.12
CA LEU A 161 -0.30 -18.89 0.16
C LEU A 161 -0.66 -19.45 -1.22
N LYS A 162 -1.43 -18.70 -2.02
CA LYS A 162 -1.76 -19.10 -3.40
C LYS A 162 -0.53 -19.17 -4.29
N LEU A 163 0.34 -18.17 -4.19
CA LEU A 163 1.59 -18.13 -4.97
C LEU A 163 2.49 -19.31 -4.61
N ILE A 164 2.69 -19.58 -3.30
CA ILE A 164 3.53 -20.69 -2.82
C ILE A 164 2.96 -22.04 -3.25
N ALA A 165 1.65 -22.27 -3.04
CA ALA A 165 1.00 -23.53 -3.38
C ALA A 165 1.10 -23.86 -4.88
N HIS A 166 1.00 -22.84 -5.74
CA HIS A 166 1.17 -23.00 -7.18
C HIS A 166 2.64 -23.23 -7.57
N SER A 167 3.58 -22.52 -6.93
CA SER A 167 5.03 -22.68 -7.18
C SER A 167 5.53 -24.10 -6.90
N SER A 168 4.98 -24.78 -5.89
CA SER A 168 5.31 -26.18 -5.59
C SER A 168 4.71 -27.21 -6.55
N ALA A 169 3.72 -26.83 -7.36
CA ALA A 169 3.00 -27.74 -8.24
C ALA A 169 3.52 -27.76 -9.69
N VAL A 170 4.43 -26.84 -10.06
CA VAL A 170 5.03 -26.82 -11.41
C VAL A 170 6.28 -27.70 -11.43
N ALA A 171 6.17 -28.87 -12.07
CA ALA A 171 7.31 -29.76 -12.31
C ALA A 171 8.44 -29.00 -13.06
N PRO A 172 9.73 -29.27 -12.78
CA PRO A 172 10.86 -28.62 -13.46
C PRO A 172 10.78 -28.66 -15.00
N ALA A 173 10.10 -29.67 -15.56
CA ALA A 173 9.86 -29.87 -16.99
C ALA A 173 8.91 -28.83 -17.64
N HIS A 174 8.24 -27.97 -16.87
CA HIS A 174 7.42 -26.86 -17.40
C HIS A 174 8.11 -25.49 -17.29
N ARG A 175 9.39 -25.46 -16.90
CA ARG A 175 10.28 -24.32 -17.17
C ARG A 175 10.60 -24.30 -18.68
N ARG A 176 9.64 -23.92 -19.53
CA ARG A 176 9.98 -23.46 -20.90
C ARG A 176 10.84 -22.19 -20.70
N GLY A 177 12.09 -22.13 -21.15
CA GLY A 177 12.48 -22.26 -22.54
C GLY A 177 12.35 -20.88 -23.19
N LEU A 178 13.31 -19.98 -22.90
CA LEU A 178 13.69 -18.89 -23.80
C LEU A 178 14.34 -19.50 -25.04
#